data_AF-A0A3M8SWH6-F1
#
_entry.id   AF-A0A3M8SWH6-F1
#
_cell.length_a   1.000
_cell.length_b   1.000
_cell.length_c   1.000
_cell.angle_alpha   90.00
_cell.angle_beta   90.00
_cell.angle_gamma   90.00
#
_symmetry.space_group_name_H-M   'P 1'
#
loop_
_entity.id
_entity.type
_entity.pdbx_description
1 polymer ?
#
loop_
_entity_poly.entity_id
_entity_poly.type
_entity_poly.pdbx_seq_one_letter_code
_entity_poly.pdbx_strand_id
1 'polypeptide(L)'
;MKHAPLFAALVATMSANGCASSAPAGNATGADLARHCASVDGNERVAIKVYDGKAVSVCPPGGETDCLYSQEAGKTFRYATPDLNADGKADAVIKDFTGAYGQHDVVHVMAFAQCGDGNYVKVADDMLQDVSVAPSASAGWADLQVTRSCYNEALGDNQTRRFRLTFDAGRFRYGPPDNDPELAEFCSAKELSLPADPAAPSSTD
;
A
#
# COMPACT_ATOMS: atom_id res chain seq x y z
N MET A 1 -68.90 27.09 38.44
CA MET A 1 -68.56 25.67 38.25
C MET A 1 -68.41 25.41 36.76
N LYS A 2 -67.17 25.29 36.25
CA LYS A 2 -66.88 24.96 34.84
C LYS A 2 -65.85 23.84 34.82
N HIS A 3 -66.17 22.80 34.05
CA HIS A 3 -65.44 21.55 33.90
C HIS A 3 -64.24 21.72 32.95
N ALA A 4 -63.19 20.92 33.16
CA ALA A 4 -61.99 20.77 32.33
C ALA A 4 -62.31 20.04 30.99
N PRO A 5 -61.38 19.94 30.00
CA PRO A 5 -60.19 19.09 30.15
C PRO A 5 -58.87 19.62 29.55
N LEU A 6 -57.77 19.14 30.15
CA LEU A 6 -56.41 19.15 29.58
C LEU A 6 -56.35 18.26 28.33
N PHE A 7 -55.72 18.76 27.26
CA PHE A 7 -55.17 17.92 26.19
C PHE A 7 -53.64 17.93 26.31
N ALA A 8 -53.09 16.78 26.69
CA ALA A 8 -51.67 16.49 26.62
C ALA A 8 -51.31 16.11 25.17
N ALA A 9 -50.48 16.92 24.51
CA ALA A 9 -49.92 16.58 23.21
C ALA A 9 -48.59 15.85 23.41
N LEU A 10 -48.59 14.56 23.12
CA LEU A 10 -47.43 13.68 23.08
C LEU A 10 -46.66 13.96 21.78
N VAL A 11 -45.52 14.64 21.85
CA VAL A 11 -44.63 14.82 20.68
C VAL A 11 -43.77 13.58 20.56
N ALA A 12 -44.09 12.73 19.58
CA ALA A 12 -43.28 11.58 19.22
C ALA A 12 -41.98 12.07 18.56
N THR A 13 -40.85 11.90 19.25
CA THR A 13 -39.51 12.06 18.66
C THR A 13 -39.26 10.91 17.68
N MET A 14 -39.28 11.22 16.38
CA MET A 14 -38.78 10.31 15.35
C MET A 14 -37.26 10.25 15.45
N SER A 15 -36.74 9.19 16.07
CA SER A 15 -35.33 8.80 15.95
C SER A 15 -35.09 8.36 14.50
N ALA A 16 -34.47 9.24 13.71
CA ALA A 16 -33.89 8.86 12.44
C ALA A 16 -32.72 7.92 12.73
N ASN A 17 -32.99 6.61 12.71
CA ASN A 17 -31.97 5.60 12.51
C ASN A 17 -31.41 5.83 11.10
N GLY A 18 -30.42 6.71 10.99
CA GLY A 18 -29.57 6.79 9.83
C GLY A 18 -28.91 5.43 9.67
N CYS A 19 -29.42 4.63 8.73
CA CYS A 19 -28.63 3.58 8.13
C CYS A 19 -27.33 4.25 7.66
N ALA A 20 -26.24 4.01 8.38
CA ALA A 20 -24.92 4.23 7.85
C ALA A 20 -24.78 3.23 6.69
N SER A 21 -25.22 3.65 5.50
CA SER A 21 -24.87 3.00 4.26
C SER A 21 -23.35 3.05 4.20
N SER A 22 -22.70 1.91 4.46
CA SER A 22 -21.30 1.71 4.11
C SER A 22 -21.19 2.04 2.63
N ALA A 23 -20.60 3.19 2.32
CA ALA A 23 -20.28 3.54 0.95
C ALA A 23 -19.47 2.37 0.36
N PRO A 24 -19.77 1.94 -0.87
CA PRO A 24 -18.88 1.00 -1.55
C PRO A 24 -17.47 1.59 -1.51
N ALA A 25 -16.46 0.76 -1.31
CA ALA A 25 -15.05 1.17 -1.30
C ALA A 25 -14.76 1.96 -2.60
N GLY A 26 -14.91 3.27 -2.51
CA GLY A 26 -14.86 4.16 -3.65
C GLY A 26 -13.41 4.32 -4.05
N ASN A 27 -13.15 4.30 -5.35
CA ASN A 27 -11.84 4.62 -5.90
C ASN A 27 -11.36 5.94 -5.30
N ALA A 28 -10.39 5.89 -4.39
CA ALA A 28 -9.81 7.09 -3.80
C ALA A 28 -9.24 7.95 -4.95
N THR A 29 -9.54 9.23 -4.91
CA THR A 29 -9.17 10.21 -5.94
C THR A 29 -7.92 10.99 -5.52
N GLY A 30 -7.37 11.81 -6.42
CA GLY A 30 -6.33 12.78 -6.05
C GLY A 30 -6.76 13.74 -4.94
N ALA A 31 -8.06 14.05 -4.83
CA ALA A 31 -8.59 14.85 -3.73
C ALA A 31 -8.60 14.09 -2.38
N ASP A 32 -8.75 12.76 -2.41
CA ASP A 32 -8.59 11.92 -1.23
C ASP A 32 -7.12 11.88 -0.79
N LEU A 33 -6.17 11.80 -1.73
CA LEU A 33 -4.74 11.90 -1.40
C LEU A 33 -4.39 13.24 -0.78
N ALA A 34 -4.87 14.36 -1.34
CA ALA A 34 -4.61 15.68 -0.77
C ALA A 34 -5.11 15.80 0.67
N ARG A 35 -6.32 15.26 0.97
CA ARG A 35 -6.85 15.20 2.33
C ARG A 35 -6.01 14.31 3.24
N HIS A 36 -5.62 13.13 2.76
CA HIS A 36 -4.80 12.21 3.53
C HIS A 36 -3.44 12.82 3.88
N CYS A 37 -2.74 13.40 2.90
CA CYS A 37 -1.48 14.11 3.08
C CYS A 37 -1.56 15.24 4.11
N ALA A 38 -2.70 15.92 4.24
CA ALA A 38 -2.92 16.97 5.23
C ALA A 38 -3.27 16.44 6.62
N SER A 39 -3.75 15.19 6.72
CA SER A 39 -4.19 14.57 7.98
C SER A 39 -3.13 13.72 8.66
N VAL A 40 -2.17 13.17 7.91
CA VAL A 40 -1.11 12.33 8.47
C VAL A 40 -0.11 13.16 9.26
N ASP A 41 0.44 12.56 10.32
CA ASP A 41 1.50 13.19 11.10
C ASP A 41 2.72 13.49 10.23
N GLY A 42 3.44 14.58 10.53
CA GLY A 42 4.64 14.98 9.78
C GLY A 42 5.73 13.90 9.71
N ASN A 43 5.72 12.95 10.64
CA ASN A 43 6.64 11.80 10.69
C ASN A 43 6.26 10.65 9.74
N GLU A 44 5.01 10.60 9.29
CA GLU A 44 4.55 9.63 8.27
C GLU A 44 4.76 10.16 6.85
N ARG A 45 5.06 11.45 6.73
CA ARG A 45 5.46 12.10 5.50
C ARG A 45 6.96 11.96 5.34
N VAL A 46 7.43 11.86 4.11
CA VAL A 46 8.86 11.74 3.79
C VAL A 46 9.25 12.60 2.60
N ALA A 47 10.49 13.06 2.59
CA ALA A 47 11.16 13.55 1.40
C ALA A 47 11.97 12.43 0.77
N ILE A 48 11.86 12.27 -0.55
CA ILE A 48 12.63 11.29 -1.33
C ILE A 48 13.64 12.06 -2.18
N LYS A 49 14.93 11.91 -1.86
CA LYS A 49 16.03 12.47 -2.65
C LYS A 49 16.61 11.38 -3.53
N VAL A 50 16.73 11.67 -4.82
CA VAL A 50 17.26 10.72 -5.80
C VAL A 50 18.61 11.20 -6.31
N TYR A 51 19.58 10.28 -6.31
CA TYR A 51 20.95 10.51 -6.71
C TYR A 51 21.23 9.84 -8.06
N ASP A 52 22.45 10.05 -8.57
CA ASP A 52 22.94 9.37 -9.77
C ASP A 52 22.79 7.85 -9.65
N GLY A 53 22.49 7.19 -10.76
CA GLY A 53 22.27 5.74 -10.77
C GLY A 53 20.99 5.28 -10.04
N LYS A 54 20.04 6.18 -9.76
CA LYS A 54 18.74 5.92 -9.10
C LYS A 54 18.81 5.56 -7.61
N ALA A 55 19.97 5.68 -6.98
CA ALA A 55 20.06 5.50 -5.52
C ALA A 55 19.21 6.56 -4.81
N VAL A 56 18.62 6.23 -3.67
CA VAL A 56 17.71 7.14 -2.96
C VAL A 56 17.99 7.23 -1.47
N SER A 57 17.70 8.40 -0.91
CA SER A 57 17.48 8.59 0.52
C SER A 57 16.01 8.94 0.76
N VAL A 58 15.42 8.32 1.78
CA VAL A 58 14.05 8.58 2.23
C VAL A 58 14.13 9.11 3.65
N CYS A 59 13.87 10.40 3.82
CA CYS A 59 14.13 11.13 5.06
C CYS A 59 12.88 11.88 5.54
N PRO A 60 12.81 12.30 6.81
CA PRO A 60 11.79 13.25 7.25
C PRO A 60 11.78 14.54 6.41
N PRO A 61 10.62 15.19 6.20
CA PRO A 61 10.55 16.43 5.45
C PRO A 61 11.45 17.51 6.06
N GLY A 62 12.27 18.16 5.23
CA GLY A 62 13.17 19.25 5.66
C GLY A 62 14.46 18.81 6.37
N GLY A 63 14.72 17.50 6.49
CA GLY A 63 15.95 16.96 7.08
C GLY A 63 16.71 16.02 6.14
N GLU A 64 18.04 16.03 6.23
CA GLU A 64 18.93 15.02 5.62
C GLU A 64 19.56 14.09 6.67
N THR A 65 19.17 14.25 7.94
CA THR A 65 19.59 13.39 9.06
C THR A 65 18.47 12.42 9.43
N ASP A 66 18.83 11.29 10.03
CA ASP A 66 17.89 10.27 10.52
C ASP A 66 16.95 9.71 9.43
N CYS A 67 17.47 9.56 8.22
CA CYS A 67 16.73 8.97 7.12
C CYS A 67 16.37 7.51 7.41
N LEU A 68 15.12 7.13 7.10
CA LEU A 68 14.67 5.73 7.15
C LEU A 68 15.52 4.86 6.22
N TYR A 69 15.88 5.42 5.07
CA TYR A 69 16.78 4.82 4.09
C TYR A 69 17.79 5.87 3.64
N SER A 70 19.07 5.50 3.57
CA SER A 70 20.13 6.38 3.12
C SER A 70 20.84 5.80 1.91
N GLN A 71 21.08 6.65 0.90
CA GLN A 71 21.88 6.31 -0.26
C GLN A 71 23.30 5.84 0.13
N GLU A 72 23.84 6.32 1.25
CA GLU A 72 25.17 5.90 1.76
C GLU A 72 25.22 4.41 2.12
N ALA A 73 24.09 3.81 2.49
CA ALA A 73 24.01 2.38 2.75
C ALA A 73 24.11 1.54 1.47
N GLY A 74 23.93 2.14 0.28
CA GLY A 74 24.16 1.53 -1.02
C GLY A 74 23.17 0.41 -1.41
N LYS A 75 21.99 0.36 -0.79
CA LYS A 75 21.02 -0.75 -0.95
C LYS A 75 19.63 -0.32 -1.42
N THR A 76 19.34 0.98 -1.43
CA THR A 76 18.00 1.50 -1.70
C THR A 76 17.98 2.25 -3.03
N PHE A 77 17.10 1.83 -3.95
CA PHE A 77 17.03 2.36 -5.32
C PHE A 77 15.60 2.63 -5.77
N ARG A 78 15.40 3.72 -6.51
CA ARG A 78 14.13 4.00 -7.18
C ARG A 78 13.98 3.07 -8.38
N TYR A 79 13.02 2.16 -8.30
CA TYR A 79 12.70 1.23 -9.36
C TYR A 79 11.89 1.91 -10.48
N ALA A 80 10.80 2.59 -10.11
CA ALA A 80 9.89 3.24 -11.05
C ALA A 80 9.29 4.54 -10.48
N THR A 81 8.76 5.37 -11.38
CA THR A 81 8.02 6.61 -11.06
C THR A 81 6.64 6.62 -11.73
N PRO A 82 5.73 5.71 -11.35
CA PRO A 82 4.40 5.67 -11.92
C PRO A 82 3.53 6.84 -11.44
N ASP A 83 2.40 7.07 -12.08
CA ASP A 83 1.26 7.78 -11.50
C ASP A 83 0.26 6.72 -11.01
N LEU A 84 0.33 6.36 -9.73
CA LEU A 84 -0.44 5.24 -9.17
C LEU A 84 -1.92 5.57 -9.07
N ASN A 85 -2.29 6.85 -8.87
CA ASN A 85 -3.64 7.27 -8.55
C ASN A 85 -4.31 8.13 -9.64
N ALA A 86 -3.65 8.25 -10.81
CA ALA A 86 -4.08 9.07 -11.95
C ALA A 86 -4.24 10.56 -11.60
N ASP A 87 -3.41 11.10 -10.70
CA ASP A 87 -3.48 12.51 -10.29
C ASP A 87 -2.50 13.43 -11.04
N GLY A 88 -1.72 12.86 -11.97
CA GLY A 88 -0.74 13.55 -12.80
C GLY A 88 0.61 13.79 -12.12
N LYS A 89 0.82 13.34 -10.88
CA LYS A 89 2.12 13.41 -10.19
C LYS A 89 2.87 12.09 -10.30
N ALA A 90 4.19 12.20 -10.18
CA ALA A 90 5.09 11.05 -10.19
C ALA A 90 5.23 10.51 -8.77
N ASP A 91 4.62 9.36 -8.53
CA ASP A 91 4.81 8.55 -7.34
C ASP A 91 6.17 7.83 -7.41
N ALA A 92 6.56 7.16 -6.32
CA ALA A 92 7.83 6.43 -6.28
C ALA A 92 7.62 4.98 -5.85
N VAL A 93 8.21 4.06 -6.62
CA VAL A 93 8.38 2.66 -6.22
C VAL A 93 9.86 2.45 -5.95
N ILE A 94 10.18 2.02 -4.73
CA ILE A 94 11.54 1.86 -4.22
C ILE A 94 11.78 0.40 -3.90
N LYS A 95 12.94 -0.10 -4.29
CA LYS A 95 13.47 -1.41 -3.92
C LYS A 95 14.63 -1.23 -2.96
N ASP A 96 14.58 -1.92 -1.85
CA ASP A 96 15.66 -2.01 -0.89
C ASP A 96 16.16 -3.45 -0.78
N PHE A 97 17.45 -3.64 -1.04
CA PHE A 97 18.12 -4.95 -1.11
C PHE A 97 18.75 -5.35 0.23
N THR A 98 18.17 -4.94 1.37
CA THR A 98 18.63 -5.39 2.69
C THR A 98 18.14 -6.78 3.08
N GLY A 99 17.13 -7.32 2.40
CA GLY A 99 16.38 -8.50 2.83
C GLY A 99 16.99 -9.84 2.44
N ALA A 100 17.41 -10.61 3.43
CA ALA A 100 17.21 -12.06 3.41
C ALA A 100 16.16 -12.37 4.48
N TYR A 101 15.12 -13.14 4.16
CA TYR A 101 14.13 -13.58 5.15
C TYR A 101 14.26 -15.09 5.30
N GLY A 102 14.91 -15.55 6.37
CA GLY A 102 15.21 -16.97 6.53
C GLY A 102 16.07 -17.52 5.38
N GLN A 103 15.51 -18.44 4.59
CA GLN A 103 16.16 -19.03 3.40
C GLN A 103 15.69 -18.41 2.07
N HIS A 104 15.07 -17.22 2.11
CA HIS A 104 14.45 -16.60 0.94
C HIS A 104 15.17 -15.31 0.54
N ASP A 105 15.49 -15.21 -0.76
CA ASP A 105 15.92 -13.97 -1.39
C ASP A 105 14.70 -13.07 -1.58
N VAL A 106 14.65 -11.98 -0.82
CA VAL A 106 13.54 -11.02 -0.85
C VAL A 106 14.07 -9.62 -1.09
N VAL A 107 13.30 -8.82 -1.80
CA VAL A 107 13.50 -7.40 -1.93
C VAL A 107 12.43 -6.71 -1.12
N HIS A 108 12.84 -5.77 -0.27
CA HIS A 108 11.89 -4.92 0.40
C HIS A 108 11.37 -3.88 -0.59
N VAL A 109 10.08 -3.94 -0.93
CA VAL A 109 9.44 -3.06 -1.89
C VAL A 109 8.55 -2.07 -1.14
N MET A 110 8.72 -0.80 -1.46
CA MET A 110 7.90 0.28 -0.93
C MET A 110 7.32 1.09 -2.08
N ALA A 111 6.07 1.57 -1.90
CA ALA A 111 5.46 2.53 -2.80
C ALA A 111 5.05 3.78 -2.02
N PHE A 112 5.24 4.94 -2.64
CA PHE A 112 5.03 6.26 -2.05
C PHE A 112 4.23 7.14 -3.00
N ALA A 113 3.15 7.73 -2.51
CA ALA A 113 2.32 8.65 -3.28
C ALA A 113 2.75 10.11 -3.05
N GLN A 114 2.88 10.90 -4.12
CA GLN A 114 3.35 12.28 -4.03
C GLN A 114 2.24 13.25 -3.61
N CYS A 115 2.45 13.95 -2.50
CA CYS A 115 1.59 15.03 -2.03
C CYS A 115 1.79 16.31 -2.86
N GLY A 116 0.83 17.25 -2.77
CA GLY A 116 0.87 18.52 -3.52
C GLY A 116 2.02 19.47 -3.16
N ASP A 117 2.71 19.24 -2.03
CA ASP A 117 3.89 20.00 -1.60
C ASP A 117 5.22 19.32 -1.97
N GLY A 118 5.18 18.21 -2.72
CA GLY A 118 6.36 17.46 -3.16
C GLY A 118 6.91 16.44 -2.16
N ASN A 119 6.39 16.40 -0.93
CA ASN A 119 6.65 15.29 -0.01
C ASN A 119 5.79 14.07 -0.37
N TYR A 120 6.05 12.94 0.27
CA TYR A 120 5.37 11.68 -0.03
C TYR A 120 4.78 11.04 1.21
N VAL A 121 3.78 10.18 1.01
CA VAL A 121 3.24 9.28 2.03
C VAL A 121 3.44 7.83 1.57
N LYS A 122 3.79 6.94 2.50
CA LYS A 122 3.99 5.52 2.18
C LYS A 122 2.65 4.83 2.03
N VAL A 123 2.44 4.20 0.88
CA VAL A 123 1.19 3.50 0.51
C VAL A 123 1.38 2.01 0.31
N ALA A 124 2.60 1.51 0.14
CA ALA A 124 2.90 0.08 0.20
C ALA A 124 4.23 -0.16 0.92
N ASP A 125 4.31 -1.30 1.61
CA ASP A 125 5.47 -1.76 2.38
C ASP A 125 5.38 -3.28 2.50
N ASP A 126 6.16 -4.01 1.69
CA ASP A 126 6.05 -5.47 1.62
C ASP A 126 7.36 -6.15 1.18
N MET A 127 7.54 -7.40 1.59
CA MET A 127 8.65 -8.25 1.15
C MET A 127 8.22 -9.04 -0.08
N LEU A 128 8.88 -8.78 -1.21
CA LEU A 128 8.51 -9.33 -2.51
C LEU A 128 9.77 -9.81 -3.24
N GLN A 129 9.61 -10.73 -4.19
CA GLN A 129 10.68 -11.04 -5.14
C GLN A 129 10.74 -9.96 -6.24
N ASP A 130 9.57 -9.57 -6.77
CA ASP A 130 9.47 -8.54 -7.80
C ASP A 130 8.13 -7.81 -7.76
N VAL A 131 8.09 -6.65 -8.41
CA VAL A 131 6.90 -5.82 -8.59
C VAL A 131 6.89 -5.26 -10.02
N SER A 132 5.75 -5.39 -10.68
CA SER A 132 5.46 -4.76 -11.97
C SER A 132 4.37 -3.71 -11.78
N VAL A 133 4.66 -2.51 -12.28
CA VAL A 133 3.77 -1.35 -12.13
C VAL A 133 3.58 -0.69 -13.48
N ALA A 134 2.33 -0.43 -13.86
CA ALA A 134 2.02 0.33 -15.06
C ALA A 134 2.52 1.78 -14.90
N PRO A 135 3.01 2.44 -15.97
CA PRO A 135 3.52 3.81 -15.88
C PRO A 135 2.49 4.83 -15.38
N SER A 136 1.21 4.59 -15.64
CA SER A 136 0.12 5.44 -15.16
C SER A 136 -1.16 4.61 -15.06
N ALA A 137 -1.94 4.88 -14.02
CA ALA A 137 -3.29 4.35 -13.90
C ALA A 137 -4.22 4.99 -14.94
N SER A 138 -5.09 4.18 -15.56
CA SER A 138 -6.08 4.71 -16.51
C SER A 138 -7.25 5.41 -15.81
N ALA A 139 -7.55 5.01 -14.57
CA ALA A 139 -8.52 5.66 -13.68
C ALA A 139 -8.33 5.15 -12.23
N GLY A 140 -8.18 6.06 -11.27
CA GLY A 140 -8.04 5.71 -9.86
C GLY A 140 -6.72 5.04 -9.52
N TRP A 141 -6.68 4.27 -8.43
CA TRP A 141 -5.48 3.57 -8.00
C TRP A 141 -5.21 2.31 -8.82
N ALA A 142 -4.03 2.21 -9.43
CA ALA A 142 -3.59 1.04 -10.19
C ALA A 142 -3.34 -0.16 -9.26
N ASP A 143 -3.73 -1.35 -9.70
CA ASP A 143 -3.28 -2.59 -9.05
C ASP A 143 -1.77 -2.78 -9.28
N LEU A 144 -1.05 -3.27 -8.26
CA LEU A 144 0.34 -3.70 -8.39
C LEU A 144 0.37 -5.21 -8.65
N GLN A 145 1.13 -5.64 -9.66
CA GLN A 145 1.39 -7.06 -9.88
C GLN A 145 2.70 -7.41 -9.20
N VAL A 146 2.68 -8.41 -8.33
CA VAL A 146 3.85 -8.76 -7.52
C VAL A 146 4.15 -10.24 -7.60
N THR A 147 5.40 -10.61 -7.37
CA THR A 147 5.79 -12.01 -7.17
C THR A 147 6.38 -12.21 -5.80
N ARG A 148 6.08 -13.35 -5.20
CA ARG A 148 6.77 -13.86 -4.01
C ARG A 148 7.28 -15.27 -4.30
N SER A 149 8.39 -15.63 -3.66
CA SER A 149 8.98 -16.95 -3.78
C SER A 149 9.23 -17.52 -2.39
N CYS A 150 8.70 -18.71 -2.16
CA CYS A 150 8.73 -19.38 -0.88
C CYS A 150 9.30 -20.78 -1.02
N TYR A 151 10.33 -21.08 -0.22
CA TYR A 151 10.90 -22.41 -0.10
C TYR A 151 9.86 -23.36 0.49
N ASN A 152 9.61 -24.47 -0.21
CA ASN A 152 8.74 -25.54 0.23
C ASN A 152 9.59 -26.76 0.60
N GLU A 153 9.69 -27.07 1.90
CA GLU A 153 10.49 -28.18 2.41
C GLU A 153 10.05 -29.55 1.85
N ALA A 154 8.76 -29.74 1.58
CA ALA A 154 8.25 -31.01 1.05
C ALA A 154 8.71 -31.26 -0.40
N LEU A 155 9.01 -30.19 -1.14
CA LEU A 155 9.51 -30.25 -2.51
C LEU A 155 11.03 -30.05 -2.58
N GLY A 156 11.64 -29.48 -1.53
CA GLY A 156 13.06 -29.12 -1.52
C GLY A 156 13.41 -27.97 -2.46
N ASP A 157 12.43 -27.11 -2.81
CA ASP A 157 12.59 -26.07 -3.82
C ASP A 157 11.72 -24.84 -3.51
N ASN A 158 12.09 -23.70 -4.11
CA ASN A 158 11.34 -22.46 -4.10
C ASN A 158 10.12 -22.55 -5.02
N GLN A 159 8.99 -22.01 -4.56
CA GLN A 159 7.75 -21.94 -5.31
C GLN A 159 7.36 -20.47 -5.49
N THR A 160 7.51 -19.97 -6.72
CA THR A 160 7.13 -18.60 -7.08
C THR A 160 5.64 -18.51 -7.43
N ARG A 161 5.00 -17.46 -6.94
CA ARG A 161 3.60 -17.13 -7.21
C ARG A 161 3.46 -15.66 -7.58
N ARG A 162 2.46 -15.37 -8.40
CA ARG A 162 2.03 -14.00 -8.73
C ARG A 162 0.80 -13.65 -7.93
N PHE A 163 0.79 -12.42 -7.44
CA PHE A 163 -0.32 -11.85 -6.70
C PHE A 163 -0.61 -10.45 -7.19
N ARG A 164 -1.79 -9.96 -6.80
CA ARG A 164 -2.22 -8.59 -7.02
C ARG A 164 -2.37 -7.87 -5.70
N LEU A 165 -1.73 -6.70 -5.58
CA LEU A 165 -2.01 -5.78 -4.49
C LEU A 165 -3.01 -4.73 -4.97
N THR A 166 -4.12 -4.59 -4.25
CA THR A 166 -5.15 -3.59 -4.53
C THR A 166 -5.12 -2.51 -3.46
N PHE A 167 -5.31 -1.26 -3.88
CA PHE A 167 -5.34 -0.14 -2.95
C PHE A 167 -6.62 -0.15 -2.10
N ASP A 168 -6.47 -0.12 -0.79
CA ASP A 168 -7.54 -0.02 0.19
C ASP A 168 -7.72 1.46 0.58
N ALA A 169 -8.77 2.07 0.06
CA ALA A 169 -9.11 3.47 0.34
C ALA A 169 -9.42 3.73 1.82
N GLY A 170 -9.91 2.74 2.57
CA GLY A 170 -10.23 2.88 3.99
C GLY A 170 -8.98 2.93 4.88
N ARG A 171 -7.91 2.24 4.48
CA ARG A 171 -6.61 2.26 5.17
C ARG A 171 -5.56 3.16 4.50
N PHE A 172 -5.91 3.73 3.35
CA PHE A 172 -5.04 4.53 2.49
C PHE A 172 -3.70 3.85 2.18
N ARG A 173 -3.74 2.55 1.87
CA ARG A 173 -2.57 1.73 1.54
C ARG A 173 -2.96 0.52 0.70
N TYR A 174 -2.00 -0.09 0.02
CA TYR A 174 -2.19 -1.38 -0.60
C TYR A 174 -2.45 -2.47 0.46
N GLY A 175 -3.45 -3.30 0.17
CA GLY A 175 -3.84 -4.42 1.00
C GLY A 175 -2.92 -5.64 0.83
N PRO A 176 -3.23 -6.74 1.53
CA PRO A 176 -2.50 -7.99 1.36
C PRO A 176 -2.70 -8.56 -0.07
N PRO A 177 -1.83 -9.48 -0.50
CA PRO A 177 -1.97 -10.22 -1.75
C PRO A 177 -3.39 -10.73 -2.00
N ASP A 178 -3.92 -10.42 -3.18
CA ASP A 178 -5.26 -10.79 -3.67
C ASP A 178 -6.42 -10.40 -2.73
N ASN A 179 -6.19 -9.43 -1.84
CA ASN A 179 -7.09 -9.05 -0.74
C ASN A 179 -7.38 -10.20 0.26
N ASP A 180 -6.51 -11.21 0.33
CA ASP A 180 -6.61 -12.30 1.30
C ASP A 180 -5.75 -11.97 2.54
N PRO A 181 -6.35 -11.74 3.72
CA PRO A 181 -5.60 -11.43 4.93
C PRO A 181 -4.68 -12.58 5.41
N GLU A 182 -4.93 -13.83 5.01
CA GLU A 182 -4.04 -14.95 5.31
C GLU A 182 -2.73 -14.93 4.49
N LEU A 183 -2.66 -14.09 3.45
CA LEU A 183 -1.47 -13.83 2.65
C LEU A 183 -0.70 -12.57 3.10
N ALA A 184 -1.15 -11.90 4.16
CA ALA A 184 -0.46 -10.72 4.70
C ALA A 184 0.96 -11.06 5.20
N GLU A 185 1.14 -12.26 5.75
CA GLU A 185 2.45 -12.78 6.15
C GLU A 185 3.15 -13.42 4.95
N PHE A 186 4.42 -13.06 4.74
CA PHE A 186 5.25 -13.61 3.69
C PHE A 186 5.53 -15.10 3.93
N CYS A 187 5.26 -15.94 2.93
CA CYS A 187 5.42 -17.39 3.01
C CYS A 187 4.60 -18.06 4.13
N SER A 188 3.39 -17.56 4.36
CA SER A 188 2.43 -18.19 5.27
C SER A 188 2.06 -19.62 4.84
N ALA A 189 1.50 -20.40 5.76
CA ALA A 189 0.98 -21.73 5.46
C ALA A 189 -0.05 -21.70 4.31
N LYS A 190 -0.85 -20.62 4.25
CA LYS A 190 -1.79 -20.40 3.16
C LYS A 190 -1.06 -20.22 1.84
N GLU A 191 -0.05 -19.35 1.78
CA GLU A 191 0.75 -19.12 0.56
C GLU A 191 1.41 -20.41 0.05
N LEU A 192 2.02 -21.19 0.95
CA LEU A 192 2.65 -22.48 0.60
C LEU A 192 1.67 -23.53 0.09
N SER A 193 0.39 -23.45 0.49
CA SER A 193 -0.67 -24.36 0.02
C SER A 193 -1.20 -24.05 -1.39
N LEU A 194 -0.94 -22.83 -1.90
CA LEU A 194 -1.38 -22.43 -3.23
C LEU A 194 -0.53 -23.13 -4.31
N PRO A 195 -1.10 -23.43 -5.49
CA PRO A 195 -0.32 -23.95 -6.60
C PRO A 195 0.76 -22.94 -7.00
N ALA A 196 1.92 -23.43 -7.44
CA ALA A 196 2.94 -22.59 -8.06
C ALA A 196 2.41 -21.97 -9.35
N ASP A 197 2.91 -20.78 -9.70
CA ASP A 197 2.58 -20.17 -10.98
C ASP A 197 3.33 -20.92 -12.09
N PRO A 198 2.63 -21.61 -13.01
CA PRO A 198 3.28 -22.40 -14.07
C PRO A 198 4.06 -21.52 -15.06
N ALA A 199 3.85 -20.20 -15.03
CA ALA A 199 4.53 -19.23 -15.88
C ALA A 199 5.56 -18.38 -15.12
N ALA A 200 5.83 -18.68 -13.84
CA ALA A 200 6.98 -18.09 -13.16
C ALA A 200 8.28 -18.79 -13.63
N PRO A 201 9.37 -18.05 -13.88
CA PRO A 201 10.64 -18.69 -14.23
C PRO A 201 11.06 -19.60 -13.08
N SER A 202 11.36 -20.87 -13.38
CA SER A 202 12.01 -21.75 -12.43
C SER A 202 13.39 -21.18 -12.13
N SER A 203 13.69 -20.93 -10.87
CA SER A 203 15.06 -20.66 -10.44
C SER A 203 15.85 -21.98 -10.46
N THR A 204 16.16 -22.46 -11.66
CA THR A 204 17.22 -23.46 -11.85
C THR A 204 18.53 -22.71 -12.07
N ASP A 205 19.48 -22.98 -11.16
CA ASP A 205 20.86 -22.47 -11.02
C ASP A 205 21.58 -21.98 -12.29
#